data_AF-N4WD37-F1
#
_entry.id   AF-N4WD37-F1
#
_cell.length_a   1.000
_cell.length_b   1.000
_cell.length_c   1.000
_cell.angle_alpha   90.00
_cell.angle_beta   90.00
_cell.angle_gamma   90.00
#
_symmetry.space_group_name_H-M   'P 1'
#
loop_
_entity.id
_entity.type
_entity.pdbx_description
1 polymer ?
#
loop_
_entity_poly.entity_id
_entity_poly.type
_entity_poly.pdbx_seq_one_letter_code
_entity_poly.pdbx_strand_id
1 'polypeptide(L)'
;MKLTKFVFIGTIIYLLLFLIDYLVTLFSIDKSGVYKSKLGLEIDMTMNEEELFTTFSLTPQVLITYFTWIIIVCLGFFMIQKLRNRGAQ
;
A
#
# COMPACT_ATOMS: atom_id res chain seq x y z
N MET A 1 -15.72 -0.17 -18.53
CA MET A 1 -14.97 0.89 -17.81
C MET A 1 -13.74 1.28 -18.62
N LYS A 2 -13.40 2.58 -18.72
CA LYS A 2 -12.12 3.00 -19.28
C LYS A 2 -10.98 2.60 -18.34
N LEU A 3 -9.81 2.26 -18.87
CA LEU A 3 -8.63 1.87 -18.09
C LEU A 3 -8.31 2.89 -16.98
N THR A 4 -8.38 4.19 -17.30
CA THR A 4 -8.13 5.28 -16.34
C THR A 4 -9.00 5.21 -15.09
N LYS A 5 -10.29 4.86 -15.24
CA LYS A 5 -11.20 4.71 -14.09
C LYS A 5 -10.85 3.48 -13.25
N PHE A 6 -10.38 2.41 -13.88
CA PHE A 6 -9.97 1.19 -13.19
C PHE A 6 -8.68 1.41 -12.40
N VAL A 7 -7.70 2.08 -13.00
CA VAL A 7 -6.45 2.49 -12.33
C VAL A 7 -6.74 3.43 -11.16
N PHE A 8 -7.64 4.41 -11.34
CA PHE A 8 -8.04 5.32 -10.25
C PHE A 8 -8.59 4.57 -9.03
N ILE A 9 -9.54 3.65 -9.25
CA ILE A 9 -10.08 2.80 -8.17
C ILE A 9 -8.97 1.93 -7.57
N GLY A 10 -8.11 1.34 -8.39
CA GLY A 10 -6.95 0.58 -7.94
C GLY A 10 -6.01 1.38 -7.04
N THR A 11 -5.75 2.65 -7.37
CA THR A 11 -4.94 3.55 -6.54
C THR A 11 -5.63 3.86 -5.21
N ILE A 12 -6.94 4.11 -5.18
CA ILE A 12 -7.68 4.30 -3.93
C ILE A 12 -7.56 3.05 -3.04
N ILE A 13 -7.75 1.86 -3.62
CA ILE A 13 -7.61 0.60 -2.89
C ILE A 13 -6.20 0.46 -2.33
N TYR A 14 -5.16 0.77 -3.11
CA TYR A 14 -3.78 0.74 -2.63
C TYR A 14 -3.56 1.69 -1.45
N LEU A 15 -4.06 2.93 -1.53
CA LEU A 15 -3.93 3.90 -0.44
C LEU A 15 -4.65 3.44 0.83
N LEU A 16 -5.81 2.79 0.69
CA LEU A 16 -6.49 2.18 1.84
C LEU A 16 -5.69 1.03 2.44
N LEU A 17 -5.13 0.15 1.61
CA LEU A 17 -4.26 -0.94 2.09
C LEU A 17 -2.99 -0.39 2.76
N PHE A 18 -2.41 0.68 2.20
CA PHE A 18 -1.28 1.41 2.78
C PHE A 18 -1.62 1.97 4.16
N LEU A 19 -2.78 2.62 4.29
CA LEU A 19 -3.26 3.14 5.57
C LEU A 19 -3.49 2.03 6.60
N ILE A 20 -4.09 0.90 6.19
CA ILE A 20 -4.32 -0.24 7.07
C ILE A 20 -3.00 -0.86 7.53
N ASP A 21 -2.06 -1.11 6.62
CA ASP A 21 -0.73 -1.65 6.94
C ASP A 21 0.04 -0.73 7.90
N TYR A 22 -0.05 0.59 7.69
CA TYR A 22 0.47 1.59 8.61
C TYR A 22 -0.14 1.45 10.01
N LEU A 23 -1.47 1.49 10.13
CA LEU A 23 -2.16 1.42 11.43
C LEU A 23 -1.83 0.11 12.16
N VAL A 24 -1.84 -1.01 11.45
CA VAL A 24 -1.48 -2.32 12.01
C VAL A 24 -0.04 -2.32 12.50
N THR A 25 0.90 -1.77 11.72
CA THR A 25 2.30 -1.67 12.12
C THR A 25 2.45 -0.79 13.36
N LEU A 26 1.84 0.40 13.35
CA LEU A 26 1.91 1.36 14.46
C LEU A 26 1.38 0.77 15.77
N PHE A 27 0.20 0.13 15.73
CA PHE A 27 -0.41 -0.46 16.93
C PHE A 27 0.23 -1.78 17.36
N SER A 28 1.13 -2.35 16.56
CA SER A 28 1.91 -3.54 16.94
C SER A 28 3.24 -3.17 17.62
N ILE A 29 3.60 -1.89 17.70
CA ILE A 29 4.85 -1.44 18.35
C ILE A 29 4.69 -1.45 19.87
N ASP A 30 5.54 -2.22 20.55
CA ASP A 30 5.54 -2.42 22.00
C ASP A 30 6.79 -1.83 22.70
N LYS A 31 7.79 -1.39 21.95
CA LYS A 31 9.05 -0.84 22.46
C LYS A 31 9.68 0.16 21.49
N SER A 32 10.67 0.90 21.96
CA SER A 32 11.46 1.79 21.11
C SER A 32 12.20 1.03 20.01
N GLY A 33 12.26 1.60 18.82
CA GLY A 33 13.01 1.05 17.69
C GLY A 33 12.54 1.56 16.33
N VAL A 34 13.23 1.09 15.29
CA VAL A 34 12.91 1.36 13.89
C VAL A 34 12.13 0.18 13.32
N TYR A 35 10.91 0.44 12.91
CA TYR A 35 9.97 -0.54 12.36
C TYR A 35 9.69 -0.24 10.89
N LYS A 36 9.56 -1.27 10.08
CA LYS A 36 9.21 -1.15 8.66
C LYS A 36 7.90 -1.87 8.38
N SER A 37 6.93 -1.11 7.89
CA SER A 37 5.65 -1.63 7.42
C SER A 37 5.86 -2.48 6.15
N LYS A 38 4.92 -3.37 5.83
CA LYS A 38 5.04 -4.25 4.65
C LYS A 38 5.01 -3.44 3.35
N LEU A 39 4.30 -2.32 3.35
CA LEU A 39 4.21 -1.41 2.21
C LEU A 39 5.30 -0.34 2.17
N GLY A 40 6.23 -0.37 3.13
CA GLY A 40 7.48 0.39 3.06
C GLY A 40 7.48 1.72 3.81
N LEU A 41 6.53 1.94 4.73
CA LEU A 41 6.63 3.04 5.67
C LEU A 41 7.61 2.65 6.79
N GLU A 42 8.60 3.48 7.06
CA GLU A 42 9.48 3.33 8.20
C GLU A 42 8.98 4.22 9.34
N ILE A 43 8.89 3.63 10.54
CA ILE A 43 8.41 4.24 11.77
C ILE A 43 9.54 4.12 12.78
N ASP A 44 10.17 5.23 13.13
CA ASP A 44 11.13 5.28 14.23
C ASP A 44 10.40 5.80 15.47
N MET A 45 10.28 4.93 16.47
CA MET A 45 9.61 5.22 17.73
C MET A 45 10.63 5.23 18.85
N THR A 46 10.71 6.34 19.58
CA THR A 46 11.48 6.48 20.81
C THR A 46 10.53 6.75 21.96
N MET A 47 10.38 5.77 22.85
CA MET A 47 9.64 5.89 24.11
C MET A 47 10.58 6.35 25.23
N ASN A 48 10.22 7.43 25.90
CA ASN A 48 10.84 7.88 27.15
C ASN A 48 9.80 7.83 28.28
N GLU A 49 10.22 7.98 29.54
CA GLU A 49 9.31 7.90 30.70
C GLU A 49 8.20 8.96 30.68
N GLU A 50 8.42 10.07 29.98
CA GLU A 50 7.49 11.22 29.93
C GLU A 50 6.80 11.38 28.57
N GLU A 51 7.39 10.89 27.47
CA GLU A 51 6.94 11.21 26.11
C GLU A 51 7.17 10.07 25.09
N LEU A 52 6.31 10.08 24.05
CA LEU A 52 6.42 9.20 22.88
C LEU A 52 6.81 10.03 21.65
N PHE A 53 8.03 9.83 21.17
CA PHE A 53 8.48 10.43 19.91
C PHE A 53 8.33 9.44 18.77
N THR A 54 7.59 9.82 17.73
CA THR A 54 7.46 9.04 16.49
C THR A 54 7.83 9.86 15.28
N THR A 55 8.71 9.32 14.44
CA THR A 55 9.04 9.89 13.14
C THR A 55 8.69 8.91 12.03
N PHE A 56 8.21 9.45 10.91
CA PHE A 56 7.74 8.69 9.76
C PHE A 56 8.58 9.03 8.54
N SER A 57 9.09 8.01 7.86
CA SER A 57 9.81 8.18 6.61
C SER A 57 9.32 7.21 5.55
N LEU A 58 9.22 7.69 4.31
CA LEU A 58 8.88 6.84 3.17
C LEU A 58 10.15 6.20 2.64
N THR A 59 10.18 4.88 2.58
CA THR A 59 11.30 4.17 1.98
C THR A 59 11.10 4.00 0.47
N PRO A 60 12.16 3.73 -0.32
CA PRO A 60 12.03 3.39 -1.74
C PRO A 60 11.13 2.16 -2.00
N GLN A 61 10.90 1.31 -1.00
CA GLN A 61 9.97 0.18 -1.09
C GLN A 61 8.53 0.61 -1.38
N VAL A 62 8.12 1.81 -0.95
CA VAL A 62 6.78 2.35 -1.26
C VAL A 62 6.60 2.49 -2.77
N LEU A 63 7.63 3.00 -3.47
CA LEU A 63 7.60 3.11 -4.93
C LEU A 63 7.51 1.74 -5.58
N ILE A 64 8.34 0.79 -5.14
CA ILE A 64 8.37 -0.58 -5.69
C ILE A 64 7.03 -1.28 -5.51
N THR A 65 6.44 -1.21 -4.30
CA THR A 65 5.15 -1.85 -4.01
C THR A 65 4.02 -1.19 -4.79
N TYR A 66 4.03 0.13 -4.95
CA TYR A 66 3.04 0.84 -5.76
C TYR A 66 3.15 0.49 -7.25
N PHE A 67 4.36 0.48 -7.82
CA PHE A 67 4.57 0.09 -9.21
C PHE A 67 4.11 -1.35 -9.46
N THR A 68 4.46 -2.27 -8.56
CA THR A 68 4.02 -3.67 -8.63
C THR A 68 2.50 -3.77 -8.58
N TRP A 69 1.85 -3.01 -7.70
CA TRP A 69 0.39 -2.95 -7.61
C TRP A 69 -0.26 -2.44 -8.90
N ILE A 70 0.25 -1.36 -9.49
CA ILE A 70 -0.28 -0.81 -10.74
C ILE A 70 -0.17 -1.82 -11.88
N ILE A 71 0.94 -2.57 -11.96
CA ILE A 71 1.10 -3.65 -12.95
C ILE A 71 0.01 -4.71 -12.75
N ILE A 72 -0.24 -5.15 -11.51
CA ILE A 72 -1.30 -6.12 -11.17
C ILE A 72 -2.68 -5.60 -11.59
N VAL A 73 -2.99 -4.34 -11.28
CA VAL A 73 -4.27 -3.70 -11.66
C VAL A 73 -4.44 -3.66 -13.18
N CYS A 74 -3.40 -3.26 -13.91
CA CYS A 74 -3.43 -3.25 -15.38
C CYS A 74 -3.63 -4.66 -15.96
N LEU A 75 -2.89 -5.66 -15.47
CA LEU A 75 -3.04 -7.05 -15.90
C LEU A 75 -4.44 -7.60 -15.61
N GLY A 76 -4.99 -7.31 -14.42
CA GLY A 76 -6.35 -7.68 -14.04
C GLY A 76 -7.38 -7.08 -14.99
N PHE A 77 -7.22 -5.81 -15.36
CA PHE A 77 -8.09 -5.16 -16.35
C PHE A 77 -8.02 -5.84 -17.73
N PHE A 78 -6.82 -6.16 -18.22
CA PHE A 78 -6.65 -6.86 -19.49
C PHE A 78 -7.28 -8.27 -19.47
N MET A 79 -7.14 -9.02 -18.37
CA MET A 79 -7.79 -10.32 -18.22
C MET A 79 -9.31 -10.20 -18.24
N ILE A 80 -9.89 -9.24 -17.50
CA ILE A 80 -11.34 -8.99 -17.49
C ILE A 80 -11.84 -8.63 -18.90
N GLN A 81 -11.13 -7.77 -19.63
CA GLN A 81 -11.48 -7.47 -21.03
C GLN A 81 -11.44 -8.70 -21.93
N LYS A 82 -10.37 -9.51 -21.83
CA LYS A 82 -10.22 -10.73 -22.63
C LYS A 82 -11.33 -11.72 -22.37
N LEU A 83 -11.72 -11.91 -21.11
CA LEU A 83 -12.83 -12.80 -20.73
C LEU A 83 -14.17 -12.29 -21.24
N ARG A 84 -14.42 -10.98 -21.13
CA ARG A 84 -15.66 -10.37 -21.63
C ARG A 84 -15.81 -10.49 -23.15
N ASN A 85 -14.72 -10.33 -23.91
CA ASN A 85 -14.75 -10.50 -25.36
C ASN A 85 -14.95 -11.96 -25.79
N ARG A 86 -14.54 -12.93 -24.96
CA ARG A 86 -14.74 -14.37 -25.23
C ARG A 86 -16.16 -14.86 -24.91
N GLY A 87 -16.84 -14.23 -23.95
CA GLY A 87 -18.23 -14.57 -23.61
C GLY A 87 -19.30 -13.89 -24.47
N ALA A 88 -18.90 -13.03 -25.42
CA ALA A 88 -19.79 -12.31 -26.33
C ALA A 88 -19.77 -12.89 -27.76
N GLN A 89 -19.14 -14.06 -27.95
CA GLN A 89 -19.01 -14.80 -29.20
C GLN A 89 -19.66 -16.17 -29.02
#